data_AF-A0A0S8E990-F1
#
_entry.id   AF-A0A0S8E990-F1
#
_cell.length_a   1.000
_cell.length_b   1.000
_cell.length_c   1.000
_cell.angle_alpha   90.00
_cell.angle_beta   90.00
_cell.angle_gamma   90.00
#
_symmetry.space_group_name_H-M   'P 1'
#
loop_
_entity.id
_entity.type
_entity.pdbx_description
1 polymer ?
#
loop_
_entity_poly.entity_id
_entity_poly.type
_entity_poly.pdbx_seq_one_letter_code
_entity_poly.pdbx_strand_id
1 'polypeptide(L)'
;MPIEKNRLIVFCMLCTLLSFTCNSYAQQTQPKYSAATVSDPQVPVEDLELLLKPLTKAELIGEAEAWLGLLKEKTGQISAAEIQMRQQSRQSKQEIDDAQAEARTEAREQLLVGISKLREEQKTIVDRFNAVLAALKAKGGD
;
A
#
# COMPACT_ATOMS: atom_id res chain seq x y z
N MET A 1 -26.45 -26.55 -60.42
CA MET A 1 -25.28 -26.31 -59.54
C MET A 1 -25.45 -24.94 -58.89
N PRO A 2 -25.97 -24.84 -57.64
CA PRO A 2 -25.12 -24.30 -56.57
C PRO A 2 -25.52 -24.66 -55.11
N ILE A 3 -26.20 -25.79 -54.81
CA ILE A 3 -26.74 -26.02 -53.45
C ILE A 3 -25.76 -26.80 -52.52
N GLU A 4 -24.87 -27.63 -53.08
CA GLU A 4 -23.93 -28.48 -52.32
C GLU A 4 -22.73 -27.71 -51.73
N LYS A 5 -22.28 -26.62 -52.39
CA LYS A 5 -21.14 -25.81 -51.92
C LYS A 5 -21.46 -25.02 -50.64
N ASN A 6 -22.70 -24.55 -50.47
CA ASN A 6 -23.09 -23.79 -49.28
C ASN A 6 -23.23 -24.66 -48.04
N ARG A 7 -23.57 -25.95 -48.17
CA ARG A 7 -23.67 -26.86 -47.01
C ARG A 7 -22.30 -27.27 -46.49
N LEU A 8 -21.32 -27.44 -47.39
CA LEU A 8 -19.94 -27.76 -47.02
C LEU A 8 -19.19 -26.55 -46.40
N ILE A 9 -19.46 -25.33 -46.90
CA ILE A 9 -18.87 -24.10 -46.35
C ILE A 9 -19.47 -23.77 -44.98
N VAL A 10 -20.78 -23.94 -44.79
CA VAL A 10 -21.45 -23.71 -43.49
C VAL A 10 -21.02 -24.74 -42.45
N PHE A 11 -20.79 -26.00 -42.83
CA PHE A 11 -20.29 -27.03 -41.92
C PHE A 11 -18.82 -26.79 -41.50
N CYS A 12 -17.99 -26.26 -42.40
CA CYS A 12 -16.60 -25.92 -42.10
C CYS A 12 -16.48 -24.66 -41.20
N MET A 13 -17.40 -23.70 -41.34
CA MET A 13 -17.49 -22.52 -40.47
C MET A 13 -18.05 -22.83 -39.07
N LEU A 14 -18.90 -23.87 -38.94
CA LEU A 14 -19.49 -24.25 -37.65
C LEU A 14 -18.51 -25.04 -36.77
N CYS A 15 -17.61 -25.83 -37.38
CA CYS A 15 -16.61 -26.62 -36.67
C CYS A 15 -15.43 -25.80 -36.11
N THR A 16 -15.14 -24.61 -36.65
CA THR A 16 -14.07 -23.74 -36.13
C THR A 16 -14.51 -22.90 -34.93
N LEU A 17 -15.82 -22.70 -34.72
CA LEU A 17 -16.37 -21.95 -33.59
C LEU A 17 -16.47 -22.76 -32.29
N LEU A 18 -16.43 -24.10 -32.37
CA LEU A 18 -16.52 -24.99 -31.20
C LEU A 18 -15.15 -25.34 -30.57
N SER A 19 -14.03 -24.99 -31.21
CA SER A 19 -12.68 -25.29 -30.70
C SER A 19 -12.06 -24.15 -29.88
N PHE A 20 -12.74 -23.00 -29.73
CA PHE A 20 -12.17 -21.83 -29.04
C PHE A 20 -12.53 -21.73 -27.55
N THR A 21 -13.17 -22.74 -26.97
CA THR A 21 -13.65 -22.70 -25.57
C THR A 21 -13.06 -23.82 -24.71
N CYS A 22 -11.74 -23.98 -24.70
CA CYS A 22 -11.09 -24.72 -23.61
C CYS A 22 -9.66 -24.23 -23.36
N ASN A 23 -9.53 -22.96 -22.99
CA ASN A 23 -8.38 -22.52 -22.19
C ASN A 23 -8.89 -21.67 -21.02
N SER A 24 -9.83 -22.24 -20.25
CA SER A 24 -9.96 -21.83 -18.85
C SER A 24 -8.80 -22.48 -18.11
N TYR A 25 -7.63 -21.86 -18.17
CA TYR A 25 -6.69 -21.99 -17.07
C TYR A 25 -7.48 -21.57 -15.84
N ALA A 26 -7.74 -22.53 -14.95
CA ALA A 26 -8.23 -22.25 -13.62
C ALA A 26 -7.20 -21.30 -13.00
N GLN A 27 -7.52 -20.00 -13.03
CA GLN A 27 -6.83 -19.02 -12.22
C GLN A 27 -7.17 -19.43 -10.80
N GLN A 28 -6.29 -20.23 -10.19
CA GLN A 28 -6.34 -20.52 -8.77
C GLN A 28 -6.26 -19.15 -8.10
N THR A 29 -7.42 -18.63 -7.71
CA THR A 29 -7.54 -17.60 -6.69
C THR A 29 -6.95 -18.21 -5.43
N GLN A 30 -5.63 -18.10 -5.30
CA GLN A 30 -4.93 -18.33 -4.04
C GLN A 30 -5.73 -17.58 -2.96
N PRO A 31 -6.04 -18.22 -1.82
CA PRO A 31 -6.72 -17.55 -0.73
C PRO A 31 -5.95 -16.26 -0.43
N LYS A 32 -6.64 -15.12 -0.47
CA LYS A 32 -6.04 -13.80 -0.26
C LYS A 32 -5.41 -13.80 1.14
N TYR A 33 -4.09 -13.93 1.18
CA TYR A 33 -3.32 -13.88 2.41
C TYR A 33 -3.65 -12.58 3.16
N SER A 34 -3.92 -12.69 4.47
CA SER A 34 -4.11 -11.54 5.34
C SER A 34 -2.78 -11.23 6.00
N ALA A 35 -2.25 -10.04 5.73
CA ALA A 35 -1.01 -9.57 6.35
C ALA A 35 -1.12 -9.61 7.87
N ALA A 36 -0.16 -10.24 8.53
CA ALA A 36 -0.15 -10.45 9.97
C ALA A 36 0.82 -9.50 10.67
N THR A 37 1.98 -9.21 10.05
CA THR A 37 3.07 -8.51 10.73
C THR A 37 2.78 -7.03 10.99
N VAL A 38 1.93 -6.41 10.16
CA VAL A 38 1.48 -5.02 10.35
C VAL A 38 0.61 -4.83 11.61
N SER A 39 0.10 -5.91 12.21
CA SER A 39 -0.72 -5.83 13.44
C SER A 39 0.11 -5.41 14.66
N ASP A 40 1.42 -5.60 14.62
CA ASP A 40 2.37 -5.04 15.58
C ASP A 40 3.48 -4.27 14.84
N PRO A 41 3.25 -2.98 14.50
CA PRO A 41 4.24 -2.17 13.79
C PRO A 41 5.53 -1.88 14.59
N GLN A 42 5.55 -2.18 15.90
CA GLN A 42 6.67 -1.89 16.79
C GLN A 42 7.60 -3.09 16.97
N VAL A 43 7.27 -4.24 16.38
CA VAL A 43 8.15 -5.42 16.36
C VAL A 43 9.60 -5.02 16.00
N PRO A 44 10.62 -5.48 16.74
CA PRO A 44 12.02 -5.26 16.36
C PRO A 44 12.29 -5.74 14.93
N VAL A 45 13.16 -5.05 14.20
CA VAL A 45 13.40 -5.38 12.78
C VAL A 45 14.00 -6.78 12.66
N GLU A 46 14.85 -7.16 13.60
CA GLU A 46 15.50 -8.46 13.67
C GLU A 46 14.48 -9.59 13.88
N ASP A 47 13.49 -9.38 14.74
CA ASP A 47 12.41 -10.34 14.98
C ASP A 47 11.48 -10.43 13.78
N LEU A 48 11.17 -9.28 13.14
CA LEU A 48 10.41 -9.25 11.89
C LEU A 48 11.11 -10.07 10.81
N GLU A 49 12.42 -9.93 10.63
CA GLU A 49 13.16 -10.73 9.65
C GLU A 49 13.01 -12.25 9.89
N LEU A 50 12.97 -12.70 11.14
CA LEU A 50 12.68 -14.10 11.46
C LEU A 50 11.27 -14.51 11.07
N LEU A 51 10.28 -13.65 11.35
CA LEU A 51 8.88 -13.87 10.96
C LEU A 51 8.72 -13.92 9.44
N LEU A 52 9.55 -13.19 8.68
CA LEU A 52 9.47 -13.12 7.22
C LEU A 52 10.05 -14.34 6.48
N LYS A 53 10.99 -15.07 7.10
CA LYS A 53 11.64 -16.25 6.51
C LYS A 53 10.66 -17.34 6.01
N PRO A 54 9.64 -17.76 6.78
CA PRO A 54 8.73 -18.81 6.33
C PRO A 54 7.76 -18.37 5.22
N LEU A 55 7.48 -17.07 5.07
CA LEU A 55 6.46 -16.60 4.10
C LEU A 55 6.88 -16.88 2.66
N THR A 56 5.91 -17.22 1.82
CA THR A 56 6.07 -17.34 0.38
C THR A 56 6.15 -15.96 -0.28
N LYS A 57 6.58 -15.90 -1.56
CA LYS A 57 6.58 -14.65 -2.35
C LYS A 57 5.19 -14.00 -2.36
N ALA A 58 4.13 -14.77 -2.55
CA ALA A 58 2.77 -14.24 -2.62
C ALA A 58 2.33 -13.62 -1.29
N GLU A 59 2.67 -14.25 -0.17
CA GLU A 59 2.36 -13.70 1.16
C GLU A 59 3.20 -12.46 1.47
N LEU A 60 4.48 -12.43 1.07
CA LEU A 60 5.34 -11.25 1.18
C LEU A 60 4.86 -10.06 0.34
N ILE A 61 4.22 -10.29 -0.81
CA ILE A 61 3.55 -9.22 -1.56
C ILE A 61 2.41 -8.63 -0.72
N GLY A 62 1.60 -9.48 -0.08
CA GLY A 62 0.54 -9.03 0.82
C GLY A 62 1.06 -8.26 2.03
N GLU A 63 2.17 -8.69 2.64
CA GLU A 63 2.84 -7.93 3.69
C GLU A 63 3.34 -6.58 3.17
N ALA A 64 4.02 -6.55 2.01
CA ALA A 64 4.55 -5.31 1.43
C ALA A 64 3.44 -4.29 1.15
N GLU A 65 2.30 -4.73 0.61
CA GLU A 65 1.12 -3.89 0.41
C GLU A 65 0.58 -3.33 1.72
N ALA A 66 0.52 -4.14 2.77
CA ALA A 66 0.03 -3.72 4.08
C ALA A 66 0.97 -2.68 4.74
N TRP A 67 2.28 -2.92 4.72
CA TRP A 67 3.28 -1.98 5.23
C TRP A 67 3.32 -0.67 4.42
N LEU A 68 3.15 -0.74 3.10
CA LEU A 68 2.99 0.46 2.26
C LEU A 68 1.72 1.25 2.63
N GLY A 69 0.62 0.55 2.92
CA GLY A 69 -0.61 1.15 3.41
C GLY A 69 -0.39 1.95 4.69
N LEU A 70 0.26 1.33 5.68
CA LEU A 70 0.61 1.98 6.95
C LEU A 70 1.55 3.18 6.75
N LEU A 71 2.55 3.05 5.88
CA LEU A 71 3.48 4.14 5.55
C LEU A 71 2.74 5.33 4.90
N LYS A 72 1.81 5.06 3.98
CA LYS A 72 0.97 6.09 3.35
C LYS A 72 0.11 6.81 4.38
N GLU A 73 -0.53 6.07 5.29
CA GLU A 73 -1.33 6.66 6.36
C GLU A 73 -0.48 7.60 7.23
N LYS A 74 0.68 7.14 7.70
CA LYS A 74 1.58 7.94 8.53
C LYS A 74 2.07 9.19 7.79
N THR A 75 2.42 9.05 6.52
CA THR A 75 2.81 10.18 5.65
C THR A 75 1.66 11.18 5.48
N GLY A 76 0.43 10.70 5.38
CA GLY A 76 -0.79 11.52 5.37
C GLY A 76 -0.99 12.31 6.66
N GLN A 77 -0.78 11.68 7.82
CA GLN A 77 -0.86 12.33 9.13
C GLN A 77 0.18 13.46 9.26
N ILE A 78 1.44 13.21 8.88
CA ILE A 78 2.51 14.22 8.85
C ILE A 78 2.12 15.39 7.94
N SER A 79 1.66 15.08 6.72
CA SER A 79 1.27 16.10 5.74
C SER A 79 0.13 16.98 6.26
N ALA A 80 -0.89 16.38 6.89
CA ALA A 80 -2.02 17.10 7.47
C ALA A 80 -1.56 18.04 8.61
N ALA A 81 -0.70 17.55 9.52
CA ALA A 81 -0.16 18.35 10.61
C ALA A 81 0.71 19.52 10.09
N GLU A 82 1.54 19.30 9.07
CA GLU A 82 2.33 20.36 8.45
C GLU A 82 1.45 21.42 7.77
N ILE A 83 0.37 21.00 7.09
CA ILE A 83 -0.60 21.92 6.49
C ILE A 83 -1.26 22.78 7.57
N GLN A 84 -1.70 22.17 8.67
CA GLN A 84 -2.30 22.87 9.80
C GLN A 84 -1.34 23.91 10.40
N MET A 85 -0.09 23.52 10.66
CA MET A 85 0.94 24.44 11.15
C MET A 85 1.16 25.63 10.20
N ARG A 86 1.20 25.37 8.89
CA ARG A 86 1.34 26.42 7.87
C ARG A 86 0.11 27.32 7.79
N GLN A 87 -1.10 26.78 8.00
CA GLN A 87 -2.34 27.57 8.04
C GLN A 87 -2.36 28.51 9.25
N GLN A 88 -2.04 28.01 10.44
CA GLN A 88 -1.92 28.84 11.64
C GLN A 88 -0.91 29.97 11.48
N SER A 89 0.25 29.67 10.85
CA SER A 89 1.29 30.67 10.58
C SER A 89 0.86 31.75 9.57
N ARG A 90 -0.12 31.46 8.70
CA ARG A 90 -0.70 32.46 7.79
C ARG A 90 -1.73 33.34 8.52
N GLN A 91 -2.56 32.73 9.37
CA GLN A 91 -3.56 33.44 10.18
C GLN A 91 -2.91 34.36 11.21
N SER A 92 -1.82 33.94 11.85
CA SER A 92 -1.11 34.77 12.84
C SER A 92 -0.44 36.01 12.25
N LYS A 93 -0.23 36.06 10.92
CA LYS A 93 0.24 37.28 10.24
C LYS A 93 -0.88 38.31 10.01
N GLN A 94 -2.13 37.92 10.22
CA GLN A 94 -3.32 38.71 9.88
C GLN A 94 -4.03 39.29 11.13
N GLU A 95 -3.66 38.86 12.34
CA GLU A 95 -4.33 39.23 13.59
C GLU A 95 -3.34 39.85 14.59
N ILE A 96 -3.75 40.93 15.29
CA ILE A 96 -2.94 41.75 16.23
C ILE A 96 -3.54 41.66 17.65
N ASP A 97 -3.94 40.46 18.07
CA ASP A 97 -4.45 40.23 19.44
C ASP A 97 -3.40 39.42 20.22
N ASP A 98 -2.73 40.09 21.18
CA ASP A 98 -1.63 39.55 21.96
C ASP A 98 -2.03 38.33 22.79
N ALA A 99 -3.29 38.26 23.28
CA ALA A 99 -3.77 37.11 24.04
C ALA A 99 -3.96 35.86 23.16
N GLN A 100 -4.26 36.05 21.87
CA GLN A 100 -4.31 34.94 20.90
C GLN A 100 -2.92 34.55 20.40
N ALA A 101 -1.92 35.43 20.50
CA ALA A 101 -0.56 35.15 20.05
C ALA A 101 0.13 34.07 20.90
N GLU A 102 -0.02 34.13 22.23
CA GLU A 102 0.55 33.12 23.14
C GLU A 102 -0.10 31.75 22.92
N ALA A 103 -1.44 31.67 22.94
CA ALA A 103 -2.17 30.41 22.70
C ALA A 103 -1.85 29.78 21.33
N ARG A 104 -1.65 30.60 20.28
CA ARG A 104 -1.23 30.10 18.96
C ARG A 104 0.21 29.61 18.95
N THR A 105 1.09 30.23 19.72
CA THR A 105 2.49 29.82 19.86
C THR A 105 2.56 28.45 20.53
N GLU A 106 1.86 28.26 21.63
CA GLU A 106 1.78 26.95 22.31
C GLU A 106 1.20 25.87 21.40
N ALA A 107 0.09 26.16 20.69
CA ALA A 107 -0.50 25.21 19.75
C ALA A 107 0.47 24.82 18.63
N ARG A 108 1.28 25.77 18.15
CA ARG A 108 2.31 25.53 17.12
C ARG A 108 3.44 24.66 17.66
N GLU A 109 3.89 24.89 18.88
CA GLU A 109 4.91 24.06 19.54
C GLU A 109 4.43 22.62 19.69
N GLN A 110 3.18 22.42 20.13
CA GLN A 110 2.57 21.10 20.22
C GLN A 110 2.50 20.39 18.86
N LEU A 111 2.16 21.11 17.78
CA LEU A 111 2.20 20.56 16.43
C LEU A 111 3.62 20.17 16.00
N LEU A 112 4.63 20.96 16.34
CA LEU A 112 6.03 20.64 16.02
C LEU A 112 6.48 19.37 16.75
N VAL A 113 6.16 19.24 18.03
CA VAL A 113 6.45 18.02 18.81
C VAL A 113 5.71 16.82 18.20
N GLY A 114 4.44 16.99 17.84
CA GLY A 114 3.64 15.96 17.19
C GLY A 114 4.22 15.51 15.84
N ILE A 115 4.62 16.45 14.98
CA ILE A 115 5.26 16.16 13.68
C ILE A 115 6.57 15.40 13.88
N SER A 116 7.40 15.81 14.84
CA SER A 116 8.65 15.10 15.15
C SER A 116 8.39 13.66 15.56
N LYS A 117 7.43 13.42 16.47
CA LYS A 117 7.03 12.06 16.89
C LYS A 117 6.52 11.23 15.70
N LEU A 118 5.65 11.80 14.86
CA LEU A 118 5.13 11.10 13.69
C LEU A 118 6.25 10.72 12.70
N ARG A 119 7.29 11.54 12.57
CA ARG A 119 8.47 11.24 11.73
C ARG A 119 9.34 10.12 12.32
N GLU A 120 9.48 10.07 13.63
CA GLU A 120 10.15 8.95 14.30
C GLU A 120 9.39 7.63 14.07
N GLU A 121 8.07 7.64 14.24
CA GLU A 121 7.21 6.50 13.92
C GLU A 121 7.29 6.11 12.44
N GLN A 122 7.30 7.10 11.53
CA GLN A 122 7.47 6.85 10.10
C GLN A 122 8.81 6.18 9.80
N LYS A 123 9.91 6.61 10.45
CA LYS A 123 11.22 5.99 10.27
C LYS A 123 11.17 4.51 10.68
N THR A 124 10.58 4.22 11.84
CA THR A 124 10.36 2.85 12.32
C THR A 124 9.60 2.03 11.27
N ILE A 125 8.51 2.55 10.71
CA ILE A 125 7.73 1.88 9.65
C ILE A 125 8.56 1.67 8.38
N VAL A 126 9.36 2.65 7.95
CA VAL A 126 10.25 2.54 6.79
C VAL A 126 11.29 1.43 7.00
N ASP A 127 11.88 1.34 8.19
CA ASP A 127 12.85 0.30 8.50
C ASP A 127 12.23 -1.12 8.35
N ARG A 128 11.00 -1.33 8.86
CA ARG A 128 10.29 -2.61 8.71
C ARG A 128 9.84 -2.86 7.26
N PHE A 129 9.35 -1.85 6.57
CA PHE A 129 8.97 -1.98 5.17
C PHE A 129 10.16 -2.40 4.30
N ASN A 130 11.34 -1.83 4.55
CA ASN A 130 12.56 -2.24 3.88
C ASN A 130 12.94 -3.70 4.17
N ALA A 131 12.75 -4.19 5.39
CA ALA A 131 12.97 -5.60 5.72
C ALA A 131 12.01 -6.52 4.94
N VAL A 132 10.74 -6.13 4.80
CA VAL A 132 9.74 -6.86 3.99
C VAL A 132 10.13 -6.86 2.51
N LEU A 133 10.55 -5.73 1.96
CA LEU A 133 11.02 -5.64 0.57
C LEU A 133 12.28 -6.47 0.35
N ALA A 134 13.21 -6.50 1.31
CA ALA A 134 14.41 -7.32 1.25
C ALA A 134 14.06 -8.82 1.24
N ALA A 135 13.14 -9.24 2.11
CA ALA A 135 12.64 -10.62 2.12
C ALA A 135 11.94 -10.98 0.80
N LEU A 136 11.11 -10.08 0.27
CA LEU A 136 10.43 -10.26 -1.01
C LEU A 136 11.42 -10.43 -2.17
N LYS A 137 12.44 -9.57 -2.22
CA LYS A 137 13.52 -9.65 -3.20
C LYS A 137 14.31 -10.94 -3.10
N ALA A 138 14.61 -11.40 -1.88
CA ALA A 138 15.28 -12.68 -1.64
C ALA A 138 14.47 -13.89 -2.16
N LYS A 139 13.14 -13.75 -2.31
CA LYS A 139 12.25 -14.75 -2.89
C LYS A 139 11.87 -14.48 -4.35
N GLY A 140 12.64 -13.63 -5.04
CA GLY A 140 12.47 -13.35 -6.46
C GLY A 140 11.32 -12.40 -6.79
N GLY A 141 10.93 -11.53 -5.86
CA GLY A 141 10.16 -10.31 -6.18
C GLY A 141 11.05 -9.23 -6.78
N ASP A 142 10.47 -8.39 -7.64
CA ASP A 142 11.13 -7.23 -8.28
C ASP A 142 10.90 -5.94 -7.48
#